data_AF-A0A8W7PCH9-F1
#
_entry.id   AF-A0A8W7PCH9-F1
#
_cell.length_a   1.000
_cell.length_b   1.000
_cell.length_c   1.000
_cell.angle_alpha   90.00
_cell.angle_beta   90.00
_cell.angle_gamma   90.00
#
_symmetry.space_group_name_H-M   'P 1'
#
loop_
_entity.id
_entity.type
_entity.pdbx_description
1 polymer ?
#
loop_
_entity_poly.entity_id
_entity_poly.type
_entity_poly.pdbx_seq_one_letter_code
_entity_poly.pdbx_strand_id
1 'polypeptide(L)'
;MWRRARATWCEVCGHFSPNSVALENHKKRVHTGEHFECGECGKRFKQKTYLTEHVAALHTRKPLYACEFCEATFKSRANYYTHRKTRHRAEWEALREERKQGEGKRLFAAADVITGVV
;
A
#
# COMPACT_ATOMS: atom_id res chain seq x y z
N MET A 1 29.56 -3.06 -11.05
CA MET A 1 29.12 -1.86 -11.81
C MET A 1 27.72 -1.48 -11.34
N TRP A 2 27.59 -0.49 -10.46
CA TRP A 2 26.30 -0.01 -9.96
C TRP A 2 25.64 0.84 -11.06
N ARG A 3 24.65 0.28 -11.77
CA ARG A 3 23.81 1.11 -12.65
C ARG A 3 23.14 2.16 -11.76
N ARG A 4 23.53 3.43 -11.93
CA ARG A 4 22.89 4.58 -11.29
C ARG A 4 21.39 4.50 -11.61
N ALA A 5 20.58 4.12 -10.63
CA ALA A 5 19.15 4.31 -10.70
C ALA A 5 18.93 5.80 -10.96
N ARG A 6 18.22 6.14 -12.04
CA ARG A 6 17.99 7.52 -12.45
C ARG A 6 17.20 8.21 -11.33
N ALA A 7 17.90 9.00 -10.51
CA ALA A 7 17.28 9.92 -9.57
C ALA A 7 16.40 10.89 -10.35
N THR A 8 15.11 10.98 -10.00
CA THR A 8 14.14 11.80 -10.74
C THR A 8 13.70 12.96 -9.87
N TRP A 9 14.22 14.15 -10.14
CA TRP A 9 13.76 15.41 -9.55
C TRP A 9 12.54 15.96 -10.31
N CYS A 10 11.69 16.70 -9.61
CA CYS A 10 10.60 17.44 -10.24
C CYS A 10 11.14 18.75 -10.82
N GLU A 11 10.98 18.96 -12.12
CA GLU A 11 11.46 20.17 -12.81
C GLU A 11 10.65 21.43 -12.42
N VAL A 12 9.45 21.25 -11.87
CA VAL A 12 8.56 22.37 -11.49
C VAL A 12 8.88 22.91 -10.09
N CYS A 13 9.23 22.03 -9.14
CA CYS A 13 9.43 22.43 -7.74
C CYS A 13 10.72 21.89 -7.10
N GLY A 14 11.59 21.23 -7.88
CA GLY A 14 12.86 20.67 -7.41
C GLY A 14 12.73 19.44 -6.49
N HIS A 15 11.52 18.93 -6.24
CA HIS A 15 11.31 17.81 -5.32
C HIS A 15 12.01 16.53 -5.80
N PHE A 16 12.85 15.95 -4.94
CA PHE A 16 13.52 14.69 -5.21
C PHE A 16 12.58 13.50 -5.00
N SER A 17 12.50 12.59 -5.98
CA SER A 17 11.79 11.32 -5.85
C SER A 17 12.73 10.13 -6.10
N PRO A 18 12.56 9.03 -5.33
CA PRO A 18 13.46 7.87 -5.39
C PRO A 18 13.32 7.04 -6.68
N ASN A 19 12.22 7.20 -7.43
CA ASN A 19 11.99 6.58 -8.72
C ASN A 19 10.96 7.36 -9.56
N SER A 20 10.85 7.03 -10.85
CA SER A 20 9.95 7.71 -11.80
C SER A 20 8.48 7.64 -11.40
N VAL A 21 8.04 6.52 -10.82
CA VAL A 21 6.64 6.34 -10.35
C VAL A 21 6.34 7.27 -9.18
N ALA A 22 7.29 7.46 -8.26
CA ALA A 22 7.15 8.39 -7.16
C ALA A 22 7.12 9.84 -7.67
N LEU A 23 7.94 10.17 -8.68
CA LEU A 23 7.91 11.49 -9.31
C LEU A 23 6.57 11.76 -10.01
N GLU A 24 6.05 10.78 -10.76
CA GLU A 24 4.74 10.90 -11.41
C GLU A 24 3.63 11.13 -10.37
N ASN A 25 3.60 10.33 -9.31
CA ASN A 25 2.63 10.52 -8.22
C ASN A 25 2.78 11.90 -7.56
N HIS A 26 4.01 12.39 -7.37
CA HIS A 26 4.25 13.73 -6.87
C HIS A 26 3.64 14.78 -7.81
N LYS A 27 3.92 14.70 -9.11
CA LYS A 27 3.36 15.62 -10.11
C LYS A 27 1.83 15.59 -10.09
N LYS A 28 1.24 14.39 -10.05
CA LYS A 28 -0.21 14.21 -10.02
C LYS A 28 -0.87 14.84 -8.79
N ARG A 29 -0.22 14.72 -7.63
CA ARG A 29 -0.78 15.20 -6.36
C ARG A 29 -0.59 16.68 -6.12
N VAL A 30 0.56 17.22 -6.51
CA VAL A 30 0.98 18.57 -6.15
C VAL A 30 0.70 19.56 -7.27
N HIS A 31 0.75 19.12 -8.53
CA HIS A 31 0.62 20.00 -9.69
C HIS A 31 -0.68 19.80 -10.46
N THR A 32 -1.16 18.56 -10.64
CA THR A 32 -2.44 18.33 -11.36
C THR A 32 -3.64 18.26 -10.42
N GLY A 33 -3.43 18.09 -9.11
CA GLY A 33 -4.50 17.99 -8.13
C GLY A 33 -5.35 16.72 -8.28
N GLU A 34 -4.84 15.72 -8.99
CA GLU A 34 -5.49 14.42 -9.14
C GLU A 34 -5.65 13.74 -7.78
N HIS A 35 -6.88 13.32 -7.51
CA HIS A 35 -7.29 12.70 -6.27
C HIS A 35 -8.30 11.60 -6.60
N PHE A 36 -8.40 10.64 -5.69
CA PHE A 36 -9.36 9.55 -5.77
C PHE A 36 -10.55 9.92 -4.91
N GLU A 37 -11.73 10.03 -5.50
CA GLU A 37 -12.95 10.38 -4.79
C GLU A 37 -13.77 9.13 -4.44
N CYS A 38 -14.39 9.13 -3.26
CA CYS A 38 -15.37 8.12 -2.88
C CYS A 38 -16.73 8.48 -3.50
N GLY A 39 -17.26 7.61 -4.36
CA GLY A 39 -18.57 7.82 -4.99
C GLY A 39 -19.76 7.83 -4.01
N GLU A 40 -19.61 7.28 -2.80
CA GLU A 40 -20.70 7.25 -1.81
C GLU A 40 -20.76 8.48 -0.89
N CYS A 41 -19.62 9.16 -0.64
CA CYS A 41 -19.58 10.29 0.28
C CYS A 41 -18.78 11.50 -0.21
N GLY A 42 -18.27 11.48 -1.44
CA GLY A 42 -17.51 12.58 -2.04
C GLY A 42 -16.14 12.85 -1.39
N LYS A 43 -15.69 12.02 -0.45
CA LYS A 43 -14.38 12.23 0.21
C LYS A 43 -13.23 11.99 -0.76
N ARG A 44 -12.27 12.92 -0.77
CA ARG A 44 -11.11 12.93 -1.66
C ARG A 44 -9.87 12.37 -0.96
N PHE A 45 -9.17 11.46 -1.63
CA PHE A 45 -7.99 10.77 -1.14
C PHE A 45 -6.81 10.96 -2.09
N LYS A 46 -5.60 11.05 -1.52
CA LYS A 46 -4.37 11.23 -2.31
C LYS A 46 -3.93 9.93 -3.01
N GLN A 47 -4.45 8.78 -2.62
CA GLN A 47 -3.93 7.47 -3.02
C GLN A 47 -5.09 6.47 -3.10
N LYS A 48 -5.09 5.61 -4.13
CA LYS A 48 -6.16 4.61 -4.33
C LYS A 48 -6.29 3.66 -3.14
N THR A 49 -5.17 3.26 -2.53
CA THR A 49 -5.16 2.41 -1.32
C THR A 49 -5.96 3.03 -0.18
N TYR A 50 -5.84 4.33 0.07
CA TYR A 50 -6.59 5.01 1.11
C TYR A 50 -8.08 5.11 0.80
N LEU A 51 -8.45 5.29 -0.47
CA LEU A 51 -9.85 5.22 -0.88
C LEU A 51 -10.42 3.81 -0.62
N THR A 52 -9.70 2.76 -0.99
CA THR A 52 -10.15 1.38 -0.75
C THR A 52 -10.29 1.06 0.74
N GLU A 53 -9.31 1.44 1.57
CA GLU A 53 -9.40 1.30 3.04
C GLU A 53 -10.58 2.09 3.61
N HIS A 54 -10.82 3.29 3.11
CA HIS A 54 -11.96 4.11 3.51
C HIS A 54 -13.30 3.46 3.17
N VAL A 55 -13.47 2.99 1.94
CA VAL A 55 -14.70 2.31 1.49
C VAL A 55 -14.94 1.05 2.31
N ALA A 56 -13.91 0.23 2.51
CA ALA A 56 -14.03 -0.97 3.34
C ALA A 56 -14.33 -0.65 4.81
N ALA A 57 -13.79 0.44 5.35
CA ALA A 57 -13.98 0.80 6.74
C ALA A 57 -15.40 1.32 7.05
N LEU A 58 -15.91 2.22 6.20
CA LEU A 58 -17.14 2.98 6.47
C LEU A 58 -18.35 2.51 5.69
N HIS A 59 -18.17 2.00 4.48
CA HIS A 59 -19.26 1.68 3.55
C HIS A 59 -19.52 0.17 3.49
N THR A 60 -18.48 -0.63 3.25
CA THR A 60 -18.63 -2.09 3.05
C THR A 60 -18.50 -2.90 4.35
N ARG A 61 -17.87 -2.33 5.39
CA ARG A 61 -17.50 -3.00 6.66
C ARG A 61 -16.69 -4.30 6.54
N LYS A 62 -16.28 -4.70 5.33
CA LYS A 62 -15.47 -5.89 5.08
C LYS A 62 -14.02 -5.67 5.54
N PRO A 63 -13.37 -6.67 6.16
CA PRO A 63 -11.94 -6.62 6.41
C PRO A 63 -11.15 -6.75 5.10
N LEU A 64 -10.03 -6.03 4.99
CA LEU A 64 -9.15 -6.04 3.80
C LEU A 64 -7.88 -6.85 4.01
N TYR A 65 -7.46 -6.99 5.26
CA TYR A 65 -6.20 -7.63 5.60
C TYR A 65 -6.44 -8.63 6.73
N ALA A 66 -6.21 -9.91 6.47
CA ALA A 66 -6.29 -10.97 7.47
C ALA A 66 -4.88 -11.41 7.89
N CYS A 67 -4.70 -11.71 9.17
CA CYS A 67 -3.49 -12.37 9.64
C CYS A 67 -3.49 -13.84 9.22
N GLU A 68 -2.33 -14.34 8.79
CA GLU A 68 -2.15 -15.75 8.39
C GLU A 68 -1.84 -16.62 9.61
N PHE A 69 -1.44 -16.01 10.73
CA PHE A 69 -1.02 -16.69 11.95
C PHE A 69 -2.10 -16.64 13.05
N CYS A 70 -3.15 -15.85 12.87
CA CYS A 70 -4.28 -15.77 13.79
C CYS A 70 -5.54 -15.26 13.08
N GLU A 71 -6.68 -15.28 13.78
CA GLU A 71 -7.97 -14.85 13.23
C GLU A 71 -8.17 -13.31 13.22
N ALA A 72 -7.11 -12.53 13.50
CA ALA A 72 -7.21 -11.09 13.52
C ALA A 72 -7.37 -10.51 12.11
N THR A 73 -8.39 -9.66 11.94
CA THR A 73 -8.67 -8.96 10.68
C THR A 73 -8.58 -7.46 10.83
N PHE A 74 -8.16 -6.79 9.76
CA PHE A 74 -7.87 -5.36 9.74
C PHE A 74 -8.42 -4.70 8.49
N LYS A 75 -8.81 -3.44 8.65
CA LYS A 75 -9.30 -2.57 7.57
C LYS A 75 -8.21 -1.63 7.03
N SER A 76 -7.05 -1.57 7.69
CA SER A 76 -5.91 -0.75 7.27
C SER A 76 -4.62 -1.56 7.24
N ARG A 77 -3.82 -1.32 6.20
CA ARG A 77 -2.54 -1.98 5.98
C ARG A 77 -1.54 -1.68 7.09
N ALA A 78 -1.52 -0.45 7.60
CA ALA A 78 -0.58 -0.06 8.66
C ALA A 78 -0.83 -0.83 9.95
N ASN A 79 -2.10 -0.99 10.33
CA ASN A 79 -2.51 -1.74 11.51
C ASN A 79 -2.18 -3.23 11.36
N TYR A 80 -2.48 -3.82 10.20
CA TYR A 80 -2.10 -5.20 9.88
C TYR A 80 -0.59 -5.44 10.00
N TYR A 81 0.22 -4.57 9.40
CA TYR A 81 1.68 -4.69 9.45
C TYR A 81 2.23 -4.56 10.87
N THR A 82 1.69 -3.63 11.65
CA THR A 82 2.09 -3.40 13.04
C THR A 82 1.71 -4.58 13.92
N HIS A 83 0.50 -5.11 13.74
CA HIS A 83 0.06 -6.34 14.41
C HIS A 83 1.01 -7.49 14.10
N ARG A 84 1.32 -7.75 12.82
CA ARG A 84 2.21 -8.85 12.44
C ARG A 84 3.60 -8.70 13.05
N LYS A 85 4.17 -7.49 13.02
CA LYS A 85 5.50 -7.22 13.61
C LYS A 85 5.55 -7.38 15.13
N THR A 86 4.45 -7.10 15.83
CA THR A 86 4.43 -7.06 17.31
C THR A 86 3.85 -8.31 17.95
N ARG A 87 2.82 -8.91 17.36
CA ARG A 87 2.11 -10.09 17.88
C ARG A 87 2.62 -11.40 17.29
N HIS A 88 3.21 -11.36 16.09
CA HIS A 88 3.79 -12.52 15.39
C HIS A 88 5.25 -12.22 15.03
N ARG A 89 6.02 -11.79 16.04
CA ARG A 89 7.39 -11.28 15.82
C ARG A 89 8.31 -12.37 15.25
N ALA A 90 8.23 -13.59 15.80
CA ALA A 90 9.06 -14.70 15.38
C ALA A 90 8.75 -15.11 13.93
N GLU A 91 7.46 -15.24 13.61
CA GLU A 91 6.99 -15.58 12.27
C GLU A 91 7.30 -14.45 11.26
N TRP A 92 7.18 -13.19 11.68
CA TRP A 92 7.53 -12.02 10.87
C TRP A 92 9.02 -11.93 10.57
N GLU A 93 9.89 -12.24 11.53
CA GLU A 93 11.33 -12.26 11.35
C GLU A 93 11.77 -13.42 10.44
N ALA A 94 11.17 -14.61 10.59
CA ALA A 94 11.39 -15.76 9.70
C ALA A 94 11.04 -15.44 8.23
N LEU A 95 9.82 -14.91 7.97
CA LEU A 95 9.40 -14.49 6.63
C LEU A 95 10.30 -13.39 6.02
N ARG A 96 10.89 -12.52 6.86
CA ARG A 96 11.81 -11.49 6.39
C ARG A 96 13.14 -12.07 5.96
N GLU A 97 13.60 -13.11 6.62
CA GLU A 97 14.86 -13.78 6.34
C GLU A 97 14.74 -14.60 5.04
N GLU A 98 13.66 -15.34 4.87
CA GLU A 98 13.31 -16.04 3.61
C GLU A 98 13.30 -15.10 2.39
N ARG A 99 12.72 -13.90 2.54
CA ARG A 99 12.74 -12.89 1.46
C ARG A 99 14.13 -12.34 1.14
N LYS A 100 15.06 -12.30 2.10
CA LYS A 100 16.45 -11.90 1.82
C LYS A 100 17.19 -12.98 1.05
N GLN A 101 16.81 -14.24 1.22
CA GLN A 101 17.36 -15.37 0.47
C GLN A 101 16.81 -15.45 -0.98
N GLY A 102 15.92 -14.54 -1.39
CA GLY A 102 15.53 -14.39 -2.79
C GLY A 102 14.47 -15.39 -3.28
N GLU A 103 14.02 -16.30 -2.43
CA GLU A 103 12.96 -17.29 -2.73
C GLU A 103 11.56 -16.81 -2.32
N GLY A 104 11.45 -15.55 -1.85
CA GLY A 104 10.20 -14.98 -1.39
C GLY A 104 9.25 -14.64 -2.54
N LYS A 105 8.24 -15.48 -2.77
CA LYS A 105 7.04 -15.10 -3.54
C LYS A 105 6.54 -13.76 -3.02
N ARG A 106 6.19 -12.84 -3.94
CA ARG A 106 5.63 -11.52 -3.61
C ARG A 106 4.49 -11.71 -2.59
N LEU A 107 4.70 -11.29 -1.35
CA LEU A 107 3.64 -11.11 -0.33
C LEU A 107 2.79 -9.88 -0.68
N PHE A 108 2.24 -9.89 -1.88
CA PHE A 108 1.12 -9.14 -2.40
C PHE A 108 0.65 -9.93 -3.62
N ALA A 109 0.14 -11.14 -3.40
CA ALA A 109 -0.85 -11.65 -4.33
C ALA A 109 -2.01 -10.65 -4.24
N ALA A 110 -2.16 -9.83 -5.28
CA ALA A 110 -3.35 -9.01 -5.50
C ALA A 110 -4.62 -9.86 -5.72
N ALA A 111 -4.57 -11.17 -5.42
CA ALA A 111 -5.57 -12.16 -5.79
C ALA A 111 -6.66 -12.35 -4.72
N ASP A 112 -6.44 -11.95 -3.46
CA ASP A 112 -7.48 -12.00 -2.43
C ASP A 112 -7.92 -10.59 -2.01
N VAL A 113 -8.01 -9.69 -2.98
CA VAL A 113 -9.07 -8.68 -2.94
C VAL A 113 -10.35 -9.50 -2.94
N ILE A 114 -10.91 -9.76 -1.75
CA ILE A 114 -12.15 -10.52 -1.56
C ILE A 114 -13.21 -9.91 -2.49
N THR A 115 -13.34 -10.61 -3.61
CA THR A 115 -14.42 -10.72 -4.57
C THR A 115 -15.40 -9.55 -4.66
N GLY A 116 -15.46 -9.01 -5.89
CA GLY A 116 -16.72 -8.73 -6.57
C GLY A 116 -17.58 -7.65 -5.92
N VAL A 117 -17.50 -6.44 -6.48
CA VAL A 117 -18.67 -5.58 -6.53
C VAL A 117 -19.15 -5.63 -7.98
N VAL A 118 -20.40 -6.09 -8.11
CA VAL A 118 -21.27 -6.07 -9.30
C VAL A 118 -21.31 -4.67 -9.90
#